data_AF-A0A1F9GKV2-F1
#
_entry.id   AF-A0A1F9GKV2-F1
#
_cell.length_a   1.000
_cell.length_b   1.000
_cell.length_c   1.000
_cell.angle_alpha   90.00
_cell.angle_beta   90.00
_cell.angle_gamma   90.00
#
_symmetry.space_group_name_H-M   'P 1'
#
loop_
_entity.id
_entity.type
_entity.pdbx_description
1 polymer ?
#
loop_
_entity_poly.entity_id
_entity_poly.type
_entity_poly.pdbx_seq_one_letter_code
_entity_poly.pdbx_strand_id
1 'polypeptide(L)'
;MDIKTMPKETLAELLFFLAENEEFASVHKLLGEGVTVEEVRGSFRELAEGLHKEVAAEVANQYNAQKDNRLSAEAKEIISYLSPGEEKTLLTAFGLIEKTKTLQKQ
;
A
#
# COMPACT_ATOMS: atom_id res chain seq x y z
N MET A 1 -6.96 16.87 0.85
CA MET A 1 -6.34 15.53 0.88
C MET A 1 -4.91 15.70 0.40
N ASP A 2 -3.90 15.27 1.16
CA ASP A 2 -2.50 15.32 0.75
C ASP A 2 -2.13 13.97 0.12
N ILE A 3 -1.47 13.99 -1.04
CA ILE A 3 -1.02 12.80 -1.76
C ILE A 3 -0.07 11.95 -0.89
N LYS A 4 0.69 12.60 0.00
CA LYS A 4 1.64 11.93 0.91
C LYS A 4 0.96 11.10 1.99
N THR A 5 -0.32 11.35 2.25
CA THR A 5 -1.11 10.64 3.28
C THR A 5 -2.16 9.72 2.68
N MET A 6 -2.22 9.61 1.35
CA MET A 6 -3.20 8.79 0.66
C MET A 6 -2.85 7.30 0.84
N PRO A 7 -3.83 6.42 1.08
CA PRO A 7 -3.59 4.97 1.06
C PRO A 7 -2.97 4.55 -0.27
N LYS A 8 -1.97 3.68 -0.22
CA LYS A 8 -1.22 3.23 -1.42
C LYS A 8 -2.14 2.67 -2.50
N GLU A 9 -3.13 1.88 -2.09
CA GLU A 9 -4.14 1.32 -3.01
C GLU A 9 -4.96 2.41 -3.70
N THR A 10 -5.47 3.40 -2.94
CA THR A 10 -6.18 4.55 -3.52
C THR A 10 -5.31 5.38 -4.45
N LEU A 11 -4.03 5.57 -4.10
CA LEU A 11 -3.08 6.30 -4.93
C LEU A 11 -2.77 5.54 -6.23
N ALA A 12 -2.64 4.21 -6.17
CA ALA A 12 -2.43 3.38 -7.34
C ALA A 12 -3.61 3.48 -8.33
N GLU A 13 -4.85 3.37 -7.82
CA GLU A 13 -6.06 3.55 -8.63
C GLU A 13 -6.15 4.93 -9.26
N LEU A 14 -5.81 5.98 -8.51
CA LEU A 14 -5.78 7.35 -9.03
C LEU A 14 -4.75 7.50 -10.16
N LEU A 15 -3.56 6.94 -9.99
CA LEU A 15 -2.50 7.00 -11.01
C LEU A 15 -2.90 6.23 -12.29
N PHE A 16 -3.53 5.07 -12.15
CA PHE A 16 -4.10 4.35 -13.29
C PHE A 16 -5.18 5.16 -13.99
N PHE A 17 -6.12 5.72 -13.23
CA PHE A 17 -7.18 6.55 -13.78
C PHE A 17 -6.62 7.71 -14.60
N LEU A 18 -5.62 8.43 -14.06
CA LEU A 18 -4.96 9.53 -14.76
C LEU A 18 -4.24 9.04 -16.02
N ALA A 19 -3.52 7.93 -15.97
CA ALA A 19 -2.82 7.39 -17.14
C ALA A 19 -3.76 7.04 -18.30
N GLU A 20 -4.98 6.58 -18.01
CA GLU A 20 -5.94 6.18 -19.03
C GLU A 20 -6.78 7.36 -19.55
N ASN A 21 -7.19 8.27 -18.67
CA ASN A 21 -8.26 9.23 -18.97
C ASN A 21 -7.79 10.68 -19.15
N GLU A 22 -6.59 11.04 -18.68
CA GLU A 22 -6.12 12.44 -18.72
C GLU A 22 -5.44 12.77 -20.07
N GLU A 23 -5.71 13.96 -20.60
CA GLU A 23 -5.18 14.39 -21.91
C GLU A 23 -3.72 14.88 -21.83
N PHE A 24 -3.26 15.29 -20.65
CA PHE A 24 -1.89 15.75 -20.40
C PHE A 24 -1.41 16.87 -21.36
N ALA A 25 -2.33 17.75 -21.81
CA ALA A 25 -2.07 18.79 -22.81
C ALA A 25 -0.89 19.75 -22.46
N SER A 26 -0.51 19.83 -21.19
CA SER A 26 0.58 20.69 -20.72
C SER A 26 1.97 20.03 -20.75
N VAL A 27 2.09 18.74 -21.08
CA VAL A 27 3.36 17.99 -21.03
C VAL A 27 4.42 18.64 -21.91
N HIS A 28 4.12 18.92 -23.18
CA HIS A 28 5.08 19.56 -24.08
C HIS A 28 5.48 20.97 -23.62
N LYS A 29 4.59 21.68 -22.92
CA LYS A 29 4.85 23.02 -22.41
C LYS A 29 5.74 23.01 -21.15
N LEU A 30 5.56 22.03 -20.27
CA LEU A 30 6.19 22.00 -18.95
C LEU A 30 7.42 21.09 -18.87
N LEU A 31 7.44 20.01 -19.64
CA LEU A 31 8.51 19.00 -19.61
C LEU A 31 9.42 19.07 -20.85
N GLY A 32 9.06 19.91 -21.84
CA GLY A 32 9.83 20.11 -23.07
C GLY A 32 9.62 19.02 -24.12
N GLU A 33 10.39 19.09 -25.21
CA GLU A 33 10.28 18.17 -26.36
C GLU A 33 10.83 16.76 -26.09
N GLY A 34 11.53 16.56 -24.97
CA GLY A 34 12.16 15.28 -24.62
C GLY A 34 11.27 14.29 -23.87
N VAL A 35 10.02 14.66 -23.55
CA VAL A 35 9.06 13.80 -22.85
C VAL A 35 7.72 13.82 -23.57
N THR A 36 7.26 12.65 -23.97
CA THR A 36 5.98 12.44 -24.63
C THR A 36 4.87 12.19 -23.61
N VAL A 37 3.62 12.43 -24.00
CA VAL A 37 2.44 12.11 -23.17
C VAL A 37 2.42 10.62 -22.81
N GLU A 38 2.79 9.76 -23.75
CA GLU A 38 2.80 8.30 -23.61
C GLU A 38 3.85 7.84 -22.61
N GLU A 39 5.01 8.50 -22.53
CA GLU A 39 6.01 8.24 -21.49
C GLU A 39 5.50 8.66 -20.10
N VAL A 40 4.75 9.76 -20.01
CA VAL A 40 4.11 10.18 -18.74
C VAL A 40 3.05 9.17 -18.32
N ARG A 41 2.17 8.75 -19.25
CA ARG A 41 1.17 7.70 -19.01
C ARG A 41 1.84 6.40 -18.57
N GLY A 42 2.90 5.98 -19.27
CA GLY A 42 3.70 4.81 -18.92
C GLY A 42 4.29 4.89 -17.51
N SER A 43 4.86 6.04 -17.15
CA SER A 43 5.43 6.28 -15.82
C SER A 43 4.36 6.18 -14.72
N PHE A 44 3.15 6.68 -14.97
CA PHE A 44 2.04 6.59 -14.02
C PHE A 44 1.56 5.15 -13.84
N ARG A 45 1.44 4.36 -14.92
CA ARG A 45 1.10 2.93 -14.84
C ARG A 45 2.16 2.16 -14.08
N GLU A 46 3.44 2.37 -14.39
CA GLU A 46 4.55 1.68 -13.72
C GLU A 46 4.54 1.96 -12.21
N LEU A 47 4.33 3.23 -11.83
CA LEU A 47 4.23 3.61 -10.42
C LEU A 47 3.01 2.99 -9.75
N ALA A 48 1.85 2.97 -10.40
CA ALA A 48 0.64 2.34 -9.90
C ALA A 48 0.85 0.82 -9.68
N GLU A 49 1.44 0.12 -10.64
CA GLU A 49 1.80 -1.29 -10.51
C GLU A 49 2.78 -1.54 -9.37
N GLY A 50 3.78 -0.66 -9.22
CA GLY A 50 4.72 -0.71 -8.09
C GLY A 50 4.00 -0.62 -6.75
N LEU A 51 3.06 0.32 -6.61
CA LEU A 51 2.25 0.48 -5.41
C LEU A 51 1.36 -0.74 -5.14
N HIS A 52 0.71 -1.32 -6.15
CA HIS A 52 -0.07 -2.54 -5.96
C HIS A 52 0.80 -3.72 -5.52
N LYS A 53 2.00 -3.87 -6.08
CA LYS A 53 2.95 -4.91 -5.64
C LYS A 53 3.36 -4.70 -4.18
N GLU A 54 3.61 -3.46 -3.76
CA GLU A 54 3.89 -3.15 -2.36
C GLU A 54 2.70 -3.49 -1.45
N VAL A 55 1.48 -3.11 -1.81
CA VAL A 55 0.27 -3.47 -1.04
C VAL A 55 0.11 -4.98 -0.96
N ALA A 56 0.27 -5.70 -2.07
CA ALA A 56 0.19 -7.15 -2.09
C ALA A 56 1.29 -7.80 -1.23
N ALA A 57 2.50 -7.25 -1.23
CA ALA A 57 3.59 -7.70 -0.36
C ALA A 57 3.33 -7.39 1.12
N GLU A 58 2.74 -6.24 1.44
CA GLU A 58 2.31 -5.89 2.79
C GLU A 58 1.26 -6.86 3.30
N VAL A 59 0.27 -7.22 2.47
CA VAL A 59 -0.76 -8.22 2.79
C VAL A 59 -0.18 -9.63 2.89
N ALA A 60 0.72 -10.02 1.98
CA ALA A 60 1.34 -11.35 2.01
C ALA A 60 2.22 -11.56 3.25
N ASN A 61 2.83 -10.49 3.77
CA ASN A 61 3.62 -10.49 5.00
C ASN A 61 2.78 -10.20 6.25
N GLN A 62 1.45 -10.03 6.13
CA GLN A 62 0.60 -9.98 7.31
C GLN A 62 0.61 -11.35 7.99
N TYR A 63 0.90 -11.32 9.29
CA TYR A 63 0.82 -12.49 10.14
C TYR A 63 -0.59 -13.06 10.08
N ASN A 64 -0.70 -14.34 9.78
CA ASN A 64 -1.98 -15.03 9.71
C ASN A 64 -2.20 -15.81 11.00
N ALA A 65 -2.94 -15.22 11.95
CA ALA A 65 -3.24 -15.83 13.24
C ALA A 65 -3.92 -17.20 13.11
N GLN A 66 -4.73 -17.41 12.06
CA GLN A 66 -5.44 -18.67 11.83
C GLN A 66 -4.47 -19.83 11.54
N LYS A 67 -3.31 -19.53 10.94
CA LYS A 67 -2.27 -20.52 10.61
C LYS A 67 -1.25 -20.74 11.73
N ASP A 68 -1.28 -19.97 12.83
CA ASP A 68 -0.32 -20.14 13.92
C ASP A 68 -0.73 -21.31 14.83
N ASN A 69 0.17 -22.29 14.99
CA ASN A 69 -0.08 -23.49 15.80
C ASN A 69 0.11 -23.26 17.31
N ARG A 70 0.64 -22.10 17.71
CA ARG A 70 0.84 -21.69 19.12
C ARG A 70 -0.43 -21.08 19.72
N LEU A 71 -1.39 -20.69 18.87
CA LEU A 71 -2.66 -20.11 19.30
C LEU A 71 -3.73 -21.19 19.45
N SER A 72 -4.51 -21.10 20.54
CA SER A 72 -5.69 -21.95 20.72
C SER A 72 -6.81 -21.58 19.74
N ALA A 73 -7.80 -22.46 19.58
CA ALA A 73 -8.95 -22.20 18.71
C ALA A 73 -9.73 -20.96 19.17
N GLU A 74 -9.90 -20.78 20.48
CA GLU A 74 -10.58 -19.65 21.09
C GLU A 74 -9.81 -18.34 20.86
N ALA A 75 -8.47 -18.38 20.96
CA ALA A 75 -7.65 -17.22 20.67
C ALA A 75 -7.76 -16.81 19.18
N LYS A 76 -7.78 -17.77 18.28
CA LYS A 76 -7.99 -17.53 16.83
C LYS A 76 -9.36 -16.97 16.52
N GLU A 77 -10.39 -17.43 17.23
CA GLU A 77 -11.75 -16.93 17.12
C GLU A 77 -11.85 -15.49 17.63
N ILE A 78 -11.24 -15.16 18.77
CA ILE A 78 -11.22 -13.78 19.28
C ILE A 78 -10.50 -12.85 18.30
N ILE A 79 -9.36 -13.28 17.75
CA ILE A 79 -8.58 -12.46 16.81
C ILE A 79 -9.36 -12.18 15.53
N SER A 80 -10.20 -13.11 15.04
CA SER A 80 -10.95 -12.91 13.79
C SER A 80 -12.04 -11.81 13.88
N TYR A 81 -12.43 -11.41 15.09
CA TYR A 81 -13.36 -10.31 15.33
C TYR A 81 -12.68 -8.94 15.41
N LEU A 82 -11.35 -8.87 15.38
CA LEU A 82 -10.60 -7.62 15.49
C LEU A 82 -10.45 -6.93 14.13
N SER A 83 -10.42 -5.61 14.13
CA SER A 83 -9.96 -4.87 12.96
C SER A 83 -8.45 -5.11 12.73
N PRO A 84 -7.93 -4.93 11.50
CA PRO A 84 -6.51 -5.15 11.21
C PRO A 84 -5.56 -4.34 12.11
N GLY A 85 -5.96 -3.15 12.56
CA GLY A 85 -5.18 -2.32 13.47
C GLY A 85 -5.16 -2.86 14.90
N GLU A 86 -6.29 -3.37 15.39
CA GLU A 86 -6.41 -3.98 16.72
C GLU A 86 -5.68 -5.33 16.76
N GLU A 87 -5.85 -6.16 15.75
CA GLU A 87 -5.12 -7.42 15.58
C GLU A 87 -3.61 -7.17 15.62
N LYS A 88 -3.12 -6.23 14.81
CA LYS A 88 -1.69 -5.88 14.80
C LYS A 88 -1.21 -5.43 16.18
N THR A 89 -1.97 -4.58 16.86
CA THR A 89 -1.60 -4.07 18.19
C THR A 89 -1.53 -5.20 19.21
N LEU A 90 -2.52 -6.08 19.22
CA LEU A 90 -2.61 -7.21 20.13
C LEU A 90 -1.46 -8.20 19.90
N LEU A 91 -1.28 -8.66 18.66
CA LEU A 91 -0.22 -9.60 18.30
C LEU A 91 1.17 -9.05 18.60
N THR A 92 1.38 -7.75 18.40
CA THR A 92 2.63 -7.06 18.75
C THR A 92 2.86 -7.06 20.26
N ALA A 93 1.82 -6.82 21.06
CA ALA A 93 1.92 -6.81 22.53
C ALA A 93 2.29 -8.19 23.10
N PHE A 94 1.82 -9.27 22.45
CA PHE A 94 2.17 -10.64 22.78
C PHE A 94 3.48 -11.14 22.15
N GLY A 95 4.20 -10.29 21.40
CA GLY A 95 5.47 -10.65 20.75
C GLY A 95 5.32 -11.69 19.64
N LEU A 96 4.12 -11.85 19.08
CA LEU A 96 3.85 -12.76 17.95
C LEU A 96 4.27 -12.14 16.61
N ILE A 97 4.31 -10.82 16.54
CA ILE A 97 4.81 -10.05 15.40
C ILE A 97 5.76 -8.95 15.88
N GLU A 98 6.72 -8.58 15.03
CA GLU A 98 7.68 -7.52 15.36
C GLU A 98 6.99 -6.14 15.42
N LYS A 99 7.39 -5.33 16.40
CA LYS A 99 7.07 -3.89 16.40
C LYS A 99 7.67 -3.30 15.14
N THR A 100 6.83 -2.88 14.20
CA THR A 100 7.29 -2.09 13.06
C THR A 100 7.91 -0.80 13.62
N LYS A 101 9.25 -0.71 13.61
CA LYS A 101 9.95 0.51 14.00
C LYS A 101 9.52 1.61 13.03
N THR A 102 8.73 2.56 13.52
CA THR A 102 8.53 3.83 12.83
C THR A 102 9.92 4.46 12.68
N LEU A 103 10.39 4.58 11.44
CA LEU A 103 11.59 5.33 11.08
C LEU A 103 11.40 6.77 11.56
N GLN A 104 11.95 7.08 12.74
CA GLN A 104 12.22 8.47 13.11
C GLN A 104 13.35 8.94 12.19
N LYS A 105 13.00 9.76 11.20
CA LYS A 105 13.99 10.53 10.45
C LYS A 105 14.73 11.43 11.45
N GLN A 106 16.01 11.16 11.64
CA GLN A 106 16.98 12.12 12.17
C GLN A 106 17.36 13.10 11.05
#